data_AF-A0A7V7Z818-F1
#
_entry.id   AF-A0A7V7Z818-F1
#
_cell.length_a   1.000
_cell.length_b   1.000
_cell.length_c   1.000
_cell.angle_alpha   90.00
_cell.angle_beta   90.00
_cell.angle_gamma   90.00
#
_symmetry.space_group_name_H-M   'P 1'
#
loop_
_entity.id
_entity.type
_entity.pdbx_description
1 polymer ?
#
loop_
_entity_poly.entity_id
_entity_poly.type
_entity_poly.pdbx_seq_one_letter_code
_entity_poly.pdbx_strand_id
1 'polypeptide(L)'
;MESEMSSTMKQALFCTATLFASAAASAGEITLFQDADFRGRAVAVRSEVNDLSRLSFNDKTSSIIVRSGTWEVCKDANYRGSCRTLQPGRYSNLPGMNDAISSVREIDNRGHGGGQRPPPRPEPGRPDAGHGGNNASGAVLLFPDSGMRGRPVRLDSEVRDLNRYGFNDRAQSIVVNYGRWEFCADANFRGRCEVMGPGSYGRLQGNLDRRISSVRRVR
;
A
#
# COMPACT_ATOMS: atom_id res chain seq x y z
N MET A 1 -11.64 -79.62 -24.81
CA MET A 1 -12.93 -79.11 -25.33
C MET A 1 -12.90 -77.61 -25.19
N GLU A 2 -12.94 -76.97 -26.34
CA GLU A 2 -13.01 -75.53 -26.54
C GLU A 2 -14.36 -74.97 -26.08
N SER A 3 -14.35 -73.70 -25.68
CA SER A 3 -15.39 -72.65 -25.78
C SER A 3 -15.15 -71.68 -24.63
N GLU A 4 -15.15 -70.36 -24.77
CA GLU A 4 -15.28 -69.46 -25.91
C GLU A 4 -14.91 -68.05 -25.41
N MET A 5 -14.63 -67.16 -26.35
CA MET A 5 -14.13 -65.81 -26.12
C MET A 5 -15.21 -64.81 -25.68
N SER A 6 -14.73 -63.68 -25.13
CA SER A 6 -15.27 -62.31 -25.31
C SER A 6 -16.35 -61.81 -24.34
N SER A 7 -16.01 -60.79 -23.54
CA SER A 7 -16.42 -59.41 -23.84
C SER A 7 -15.99 -58.42 -22.75
N THR A 8 -15.21 -57.44 -23.20
CA THR A 8 -15.08 -56.04 -22.76
C THR A 8 -16.09 -55.50 -21.74
N MET A 9 -15.62 -54.81 -20.69
CA MET A 9 -15.86 -53.37 -20.47
C MET A 9 -15.05 -52.85 -19.26
N LYS A 10 -14.23 -51.83 -19.51
CA LYS A 10 -13.39 -51.12 -18.54
C LYS A 10 -14.25 -50.41 -17.48
N GLN A 11 -14.17 -50.80 -16.22
CA GLN A 11 -14.69 -49.98 -15.11
C GLN A 11 -13.60 -49.00 -14.68
N ALA A 12 -13.71 -47.76 -15.16
CA ALA A 12 -12.91 -46.64 -14.66
C ALA A 12 -13.43 -46.25 -13.27
N LEU A 13 -12.67 -46.59 -12.24
CA LEU A 13 -12.90 -46.15 -10.88
C LEU A 13 -12.46 -44.67 -10.78
N PHE A 14 -13.42 -43.75 -10.72
CA PHE A 14 -13.14 -42.34 -10.46
C PHE A 14 -12.77 -42.15 -8.98
N CYS A 15 -11.47 -42.15 -8.69
CA CYS A 15 -10.93 -41.69 -7.41
C CYS A 15 -11.03 -40.16 -7.35
N THR A 16 -12.12 -39.64 -6.79
CA THR A 16 -12.19 -38.22 -6.42
C THR A 16 -11.37 -37.99 -5.15
N ALA A 17 -10.08 -37.70 -5.34
CA ALA A 17 -9.24 -37.17 -4.27
C ALA A 17 -9.66 -35.72 -3.98
N THR A 18 -10.38 -35.49 -2.89
CA THR A 18 -10.61 -34.14 -2.37
C THR A 18 -9.30 -33.59 -1.82
N LEU A 19 -8.63 -32.77 -2.64
CA LEU A 19 -7.53 -31.93 -2.19
C LEU A 19 -8.10 -30.86 -1.24
N PHE A 20 -7.93 -31.05 0.07
CA PHE A 20 -7.99 -29.93 1.01
C PHE A 20 -6.80 -29.03 0.73
N ALA A 21 -7.01 -28.01 -0.10
CA ALA A 21 -6.07 -26.91 -0.21
C ALA A 21 -6.09 -26.17 1.14
N SER A 22 -5.11 -26.47 2.00
CA SER A 22 -4.80 -25.60 3.13
C SER A 22 -4.52 -24.22 2.57
N ALA A 23 -5.44 -23.28 2.79
CA ALA A 23 -5.22 -21.88 2.49
C ALA A 23 -4.06 -21.41 3.35
N ALA A 24 -2.85 -21.44 2.79
CA ALA A 24 -1.72 -20.75 3.38
C ALA A 24 -2.14 -19.27 3.45
N ALA A 25 -2.38 -18.77 4.66
CA ALA A 25 -2.52 -17.34 4.87
C ALA A 25 -1.23 -16.71 4.31
N SER A 26 -1.35 -15.97 3.22
CA SER A 26 -0.20 -15.33 2.61
C SER A 26 0.23 -14.18 3.52
N ALA A 27 1.11 -14.45 4.46
CA ALA A 27 1.78 -13.40 5.21
C ALA A 27 2.62 -12.57 4.23
N GLY A 28 2.57 -11.25 4.34
CA GLY A 28 3.45 -10.36 3.61
C GLY A 28 4.91 -10.67 3.89
N GLU A 29 5.80 -10.18 3.02
CA GLU A 29 7.24 -10.29 3.23
C GLU A 29 7.91 -8.96 2.90
N ILE A 30 8.68 -8.45 3.86
CA ILE A 30 9.55 -7.29 3.72
C ILE A 30 10.99 -7.70 4.00
N THR A 31 11.94 -7.16 3.25
CA THR A 31 13.37 -7.33 3.48
C THR A 31 14.01 -5.97 3.70
N LEU A 32 14.66 -5.82 4.85
CA LEU A 32 15.41 -4.63 5.25
C LEU A 32 16.88 -4.84 4.93
N PHE A 33 17.53 -3.85 4.33
CA PHE A 33 18.94 -3.89 3.96
C PHE A 33 19.71 -2.79 4.69
N GLN A 34 20.91 -3.13 5.15
CA GLN A 34 21.72 -2.22 5.95
C GLN A 34 22.25 -1.04 5.14
N ASP A 35 22.56 -1.28 3.87
CA ASP A 35 23.10 -0.24 2.98
C ASP A 35 22.07 0.15 1.91
N ALA A 36 22.32 1.28 1.24
CA ALA A 36 21.55 1.71 0.08
C ALA A 36 21.65 0.69 -1.09
N ASP A 37 20.71 0.78 -2.03
CA ASP A 37 20.65 -0.06 -3.23
C ASP A 37 20.66 -1.58 -2.96
N PHE A 38 20.03 -2.00 -1.85
CA PHE A 38 19.83 -3.40 -1.47
C PHE A 38 21.12 -4.17 -1.19
N ARG A 39 22.10 -3.49 -0.56
CA ARG A 39 23.41 -4.05 -0.22
C ARG A 39 23.58 -4.25 1.29
N GLY A 40 24.71 -4.84 1.65
CA GLY A 40 25.06 -5.11 3.04
C GLY A 40 24.25 -6.26 3.65
N ARG A 41 24.21 -6.29 4.97
CA ARG A 41 23.42 -7.28 5.71
C ARG A 41 21.93 -7.07 5.45
N ALA A 42 21.19 -8.16 5.26
CA ALA A 42 19.76 -8.14 5.03
C ALA A 42 18.99 -8.98 6.06
N VAL A 43 17.79 -8.55 6.40
CA VAL A 43 16.86 -9.29 7.27
C VAL A 43 15.48 -9.34 6.60
N ALA A 44 15.01 -10.56 6.32
CA ALA A 44 13.65 -10.80 5.83
C ALA A 44 12.70 -11.01 7.00
N VAL A 45 11.54 -10.36 6.94
CA VAL A 45 10.52 -10.32 7.97
C VAL A 45 9.18 -10.67 7.34
N ARG A 46 8.44 -11.57 7.98
CA ARG A 46 7.12 -12.06 7.54
C ARG A 46 6.01 -11.88 8.58
N SER A 47 6.35 -11.26 9.71
CA SER A 47 5.45 -10.95 10.81
C SER A 47 5.81 -9.60 11.39
N GLU A 48 4.95 -9.03 12.22
CA GLU A 48 5.29 -7.78 12.90
C GLU A 48 6.52 -7.94 13.81
N VAL A 49 7.33 -6.88 13.88
CA VAL A 49 8.50 -6.74 14.73
C VAL A 49 8.40 -5.40 15.42
N ASN A 50 7.98 -5.41 16.69
CA ASN A 50 7.79 -4.20 17.47
C ASN A 50 9.13 -3.54 17.87
N ASP A 51 10.26 -4.25 17.80
CA ASP A 51 11.58 -3.72 18.12
C ASP A 51 12.66 -4.47 17.32
N LEU A 52 13.32 -3.76 16.39
CA LEU A 52 14.35 -4.32 15.52
C LEU A 52 15.67 -4.62 16.25
N SER A 53 15.86 -4.16 17.49
CA SER A 53 17.01 -4.55 18.31
C SER A 53 17.06 -6.07 18.55
N ARG A 54 15.89 -6.73 18.58
CA ARG A 54 15.74 -8.20 18.67
C ARG A 54 16.37 -8.96 17.51
N LEU A 55 16.53 -8.30 16.37
CA LEU A 55 17.18 -8.82 15.17
C LEU A 55 18.58 -8.20 14.97
N SER A 56 19.06 -7.43 15.95
CA SER A 56 20.26 -6.59 15.87
C SER A 56 20.26 -5.70 14.63
N PHE A 57 19.10 -5.14 14.29
CA PHE A 57 18.87 -4.35 13.05
C PHE A 57 18.26 -2.96 13.32
N ASN A 58 18.20 -2.53 14.59
CA ASN A 58 17.72 -1.20 14.96
C ASN A 58 18.58 -0.10 14.33
N ASP A 59 17.95 0.92 13.76
CA ASP A 59 18.63 2.11 13.21
C ASP A 59 19.73 1.78 12.18
N LYS A 60 19.51 0.70 11.42
CA LYS A 60 20.47 0.24 10.40
C LYS A 60 19.91 0.20 8.99
N THR A 61 18.60 0.40 8.82
CA THR A 61 17.97 0.17 7.52
C THR A 61 18.18 1.37 6.60
N SER A 62 18.80 1.16 5.45
CA SER A 62 19.03 2.17 4.41
C SER A 62 18.30 1.89 3.10
N SER A 63 17.90 0.64 2.83
CA SER A 63 17.04 0.29 1.70
C SER A 63 16.12 -0.89 2.01
N ILE A 64 15.01 -1.02 1.27
CA ILE A 64 13.94 -1.99 1.57
C ILE A 64 13.39 -2.61 0.28
N ILE A 65 13.13 -3.91 0.31
CA ILE A 65 12.28 -4.58 -0.68
C ILE A 65 11.05 -5.13 0.01
N VAL A 66 9.87 -4.72 -0.42
CA VAL A 66 8.60 -5.34 -0.01
C VAL A 66 8.20 -6.31 -1.12
N ARG A 67 8.21 -7.62 -0.83
CA ARG A 67 7.79 -8.64 -1.81
C ARG A 67 6.28 -8.80 -1.85
N SER A 68 5.63 -8.78 -0.69
CA SER A 68 4.18 -8.94 -0.55
C SER A 68 3.69 -8.26 0.73
N GLY A 69 2.39 -7.98 0.78
CA GLY A 69 1.78 -7.26 1.89
C GLY A 69 1.99 -5.75 1.81
N THR A 70 1.28 -5.02 2.67
CA THR A 70 1.53 -3.59 2.90
C THR A 70 2.15 -3.46 4.27
N TRP A 71 3.28 -2.77 4.38
CA TRP A 71 4.08 -2.71 5.61
C TRP A 71 4.16 -1.29 6.13
N GLU A 72 3.90 -1.08 7.41
CA GLU A 72 4.26 0.15 8.11
C GLU A 72 5.64 0.00 8.73
N VAL A 73 6.51 0.97 8.49
CA VAL A 73 7.84 1.10 9.12
C VAL A 73 7.88 2.39 9.93
N CYS A 74 8.39 2.32 11.15
CA CYS A 74 8.37 3.45 12.09
C CYS A 74 9.76 3.73 12.64
N LYS A 75 10.03 5.01 12.93
CA LYS A 75 11.33 5.43 13.44
C LYS A 75 11.61 4.96 14.87
N ASP A 76 10.56 4.86 15.68
CA ASP A 76 10.69 4.40 17.06
C ASP A 76 10.14 2.96 17.21
N ALA A 77 10.58 2.28 18.26
CA ALA A 77 10.03 0.98 18.64
C ALA A 77 8.54 1.08 18.98
N ASN A 78 7.85 -0.06 18.90
CA ASN A 78 6.43 -0.24 19.17
C ASN A 78 5.51 0.59 18.25
N TYR A 79 5.93 0.76 16.99
CA TYR A 79 5.16 1.44 15.94
C TYR A 79 4.87 2.91 16.27
N ARG A 80 5.88 3.62 16.79
CA ARG A 80 5.78 5.02 17.23
C ARG A 80 6.67 5.96 16.43
N GLY A 81 6.48 7.26 16.67
CA GLY A 81 7.23 8.31 16.02
C GLY A 81 6.75 8.58 14.61
N SER A 82 7.68 8.91 13.72
CA SER A 82 7.39 9.08 12.30
C SER A 82 7.29 7.73 11.63
N CYS A 83 6.16 7.43 10.99
CA CYS A 83 5.89 6.16 10.31
C CYS A 83 5.67 6.37 8.81
N ARG A 84 5.96 5.34 8.02
CA ARG A 84 5.66 5.28 6.58
C ARG A 84 5.09 3.93 6.20
N THR A 85 4.08 3.96 5.35
CA THR A 85 3.52 2.78 4.73
C THR A 85 4.23 2.49 3.40
N LEU A 86 4.66 1.24 3.23
CA LEU A 86 5.36 0.71 2.07
C LEU A 86 4.52 -0.40 1.44
N GLN A 87 4.24 -0.26 0.16
CA GLN A 87 3.58 -1.30 -0.64
C GLN A 87 4.63 -2.20 -1.30
N PRO A 88 4.23 -3.31 -1.94
CA PRO A 88 5.15 -4.15 -2.71
C PRO A 88 5.97 -3.31 -3.70
N GLY A 89 7.29 -3.43 -3.63
CA GLY A 89 8.18 -2.52 -4.33
C GLY A 89 9.62 -2.56 -3.83
N ARG A 90 10.48 -1.78 -4.49
CA ARG A 90 11.91 -1.66 -4.21
C ARG A 90 12.24 -0.22 -3.88
N TYR A 91 12.69 0.02 -2.66
CA TYR A 91 13.03 1.33 -2.11
C TYR A 91 14.54 1.38 -1.89
N SER A 92 15.29 1.88 -2.88
CA SER A 92 16.78 1.86 -2.86
C SER A 92 17.40 2.85 -1.89
N ASN A 93 16.64 3.82 -1.39
CA ASN A 93 17.01 4.75 -0.33
C ASN A 93 15.77 5.12 0.51
N LEU A 94 16.00 5.75 1.67
CA LEU A 94 14.97 6.09 2.64
C LEU A 94 15.10 7.53 3.13
N PRO A 95 14.80 8.55 2.31
CA PRO A 95 15.01 9.96 2.67
C PRO A 95 14.20 10.31 3.92
N GLY A 96 14.84 10.76 4.99
CA GLY A 96 14.19 11.08 6.27
C GLY A 96 13.96 9.89 7.22
N MET A 97 14.31 8.66 6.82
CA MET A 97 14.25 7.44 7.65
C MET A 97 15.51 6.56 7.56
N ASN A 98 16.53 6.98 6.80
CA ASN A 98 17.81 6.28 6.68
C ASN A 98 18.42 6.07 8.07
N ASP A 99 18.83 4.83 8.36
CA ASP A 99 19.43 4.43 9.64
C ASP A 99 18.61 4.83 10.86
N ALA A 100 17.29 4.82 10.72
CA ALA A 100 16.41 5.30 11.78
C ALA A 100 15.14 4.46 11.94
N ILE A 101 15.01 3.32 11.26
CA ILE A 101 13.84 2.44 11.41
C ILE A 101 14.06 1.52 12.62
N SER A 102 13.07 1.47 13.52
CA SER A 102 13.12 0.69 14.76
C SER A 102 11.98 -0.32 14.91
N SER A 103 10.89 -0.21 14.14
CA SER A 103 9.81 -1.21 14.13
C SER A 103 9.12 -1.34 12.78
N VAL A 104 8.61 -2.53 12.48
CA VAL A 104 7.90 -2.85 11.23
C VAL A 104 6.69 -3.74 11.49
N ARG A 105 5.58 -3.50 10.81
CA ARG A 105 4.42 -4.41 10.84
C ARG A 105 3.74 -4.48 9.50
N GLU A 106 3.20 -5.64 9.16
CA GLU A 106 2.24 -5.72 8.07
C GLU A 106 0.94 -5.06 8.55
N ILE A 107 0.37 -4.21 7.71
CA ILE A 107 -0.95 -3.63 7.90
C ILE A 107 -1.90 -4.32 6.93
N ASP A 108 -2.83 -5.09 7.46
CA ASP A 108 -3.87 -5.70 6.64
C ASP A 108 -4.92 -4.63 6.32
N ASN A 109 -5.21 -4.42 5.03
CA ASN A 109 -6.34 -3.58 4.60
C ASN A 109 -7.69 -4.20 5.01
N ARG A 110 -7.71 -5.41 5.58
CA ARG A 110 -8.85 -6.10 6.18
C ARG A 110 -8.74 -6.19 7.70
N GLY A 111 -8.56 -5.04 8.34
CA GLY A 111 -8.98 -4.84 9.71
C GLY A 111 -8.00 -5.34 10.76
N HIS A 112 -7.71 -4.44 11.69
CA HIS A 112 -7.38 -4.83 13.06
C HIS A 112 -8.44 -5.82 13.57
N GLY A 113 -8.07 -7.09 13.65
CA GLY A 113 -8.84 -8.12 14.32
C GLY A 113 -8.97 -7.78 15.80
N GLY A 114 -10.10 -7.21 16.18
CA GLY A 114 -10.45 -6.88 17.55
C GLY A 114 -11.91 -6.51 17.67
N GLY A 115 -12.79 -7.52 17.70
CA GLY A 115 -14.20 -7.39 18.09
C GLY A 115 -15.15 -6.99 16.95
N GLN A 116 -15.89 -7.97 16.44
CA GLN A 116 -17.07 -7.71 15.62
C GLN A 116 -18.11 -6.95 16.46
N ARG A 117 -18.27 -5.64 16.23
CA ARG A 117 -19.55 -4.98 16.52
C ARG A 117 -20.41 -5.09 15.27
N PRO A 118 -21.59 -5.73 15.33
CA PRO A 118 -22.43 -5.88 14.14
C PRO A 118 -22.78 -4.50 13.57
N PRO A 119 -22.90 -4.36 12.24
CA PRO A 119 -23.24 -3.09 11.61
C PRO A 119 -24.64 -2.64 12.08
N PRO A 120 -24.86 -1.32 12.27
CA PRO A 120 -26.19 -0.79 12.52
C PRO A 120 -27.11 -1.12 11.34
N ARG A 121 -28.37 -1.49 11.62
CA ARG A 121 -29.35 -1.84 10.60
C ARG A 121 -29.57 -0.68 9.60
N PRO A 122 -29.83 -0.97 8.31
CA PRO A 122 -30.12 0.06 7.32
C PRO A 122 -31.40 0.82 7.68
N GLU A 123 -31.33 2.14 7.73
CA GLU A 123 -32.51 3.01 7.75
C GLU A 123 -33.05 3.18 6.32
N PRO A 124 -34.37 3.04 6.08
CA PRO A 124 -34.94 3.20 4.74
C PRO A 124 -34.92 4.68 4.33
N GLY A 125 -34.37 5.00 3.14
CA GLY A 125 -34.69 6.26 2.46
C GLY A 125 -33.52 7.11 1.94
N ARG A 126 -32.27 6.63 1.91
CA ARG A 126 -31.19 7.35 1.21
C ARG A 126 -30.91 6.74 -0.18
N PRO A 127 -30.98 7.53 -1.26
CA PRO A 127 -30.65 7.03 -2.58
C PRO A 127 -29.16 6.67 -2.67
N ASP A 128 -28.92 5.44 -3.14
CA ASP A 128 -27.61 4.85 -3.40
C ASP A 128 -26.82 5.69 -4.42
N ALA A 129 -25.84 6.43 -3.93
CA ALA A 129 -24.80 7.00 -4.79
C ALA A 129 -23.69 5.95 -5.00
N GLY A 130 -23.87 5.13 -6.04
CA GLY A 130 -22.78 4.55 -6.83
C GLY A 130 -21.83 3.58 -6.12
N HIS A 131 -22.16 2.30 -6.18
CA HIS A 131 -21.23 1.19 -5.98
C HIS A 131 -20.21 1.15 -7.14
N GLY A 132 -18.91 1.28 -6.82
CA GLY A 132 -17.84 1.20 -7.81
C GLY A 132 -16.47 0.93 -7.19
N GLY A 133 -16.19 -0.35 -6.91
CA GLY A 133 -14.82 -0.89 -6.83
C GLY A 133 -14.07 -0.67 -5.51
N ASN A 134 -13.66 -1.77 -4.88
CA ASN A 134 -12.93 -1.84 -3.61
C ASN A 134 -11.45 -1.42 -3.71
N ASN A 135 -11.16 -0.23 -4.27
CA ASN A 135 -9.88 0.45 -4.10
C ASN A 135 -10.05 1.56 -3.06
N ALA A 136 -10.01 1.19 -1.78
CA ALA A 136 -10.05 2.16 -0.68
C ALA A 136 -8.85 3.14 -0.67
N SER A 137 -7.84 2.86 -1.51
CA SER A 137 -6.57 3.57 -1.62
C SER A 137 -6.42 4.13 -3.04
N GLY A 138 -7.02 5.30 -3.33
CA GLY A 138 -6.83 5.94 -4.63
C GLY A 138 -5.33 6.09 -4.96
N ALA A 139 -4.93 6.00 -6.24
CA ALA A 139 -3.51 6.04 -6.65
C ALA A 139 -2.70 7.19 -6.01
N VAL A 140 -3.36 8.33 -5.81
CA VAL A 140 -2.86 9.49 -5.07
C VAL A 140 -3.92 9.93 -4.04
N LEU A 141 -3.46 10.26 -2.84
CA LEU A 141 -4.25 10.93 -1.81
C LEU A 141 -3.68 12.32 -1.58
N LEU A 142 -4.52 13.36 -1.70
CA LEU A 142 -4.17 14.73 -1.37
C LEU A 142 -4.84 15.12 -0.05
N PHE A 143 -4.06 15.61 0.91
CA PHE A 143 -4.54 16.00 2.24
C PHE A 143 -4.45 17.52 2.43
N PRO A 144 -5.49 18.15 3.03
CA PRO A 144 -5.54 19.60 3.19
C PRO A 144 -4.59 20.10 4.27
N ASP A 145 -4.15 19.22 5.17
CA ASP A 145 -3.26 19.56 6.27
C ASP A 145 -1.94 18.79 6.15
N SER A 146 -0.87 19.30 6.79
CA SER A 146 0.38 18.56 6.93
C SER A 146 0.20 17.30 7.80
N GLY A 147 1.05 16.30 7.57
CA GLY A 147 1.07 15.04 8.31
C GLY A 147 -0.06 14.08 7.93
N MET A 148 -0.58 14.17 6.71
CA MET A 148 -1.70 13.36 6.20
C MET A 148 -2.97 13.51 7.04
N ARG A 149 -3.26 14.75 7.47
CA ARG A 149 -4.43 15.07 8.30
C ARG A 149 -5.54 15.72 7.46
N GLY A 150 -6.75 15.70 8.02
CA GLY A 150 -7.97 16.14 7.33
C GLY A 150 -8.53 15.10 6.37
N ARG A 151 -9.66 15.41 5.73
CA ARG A 151 -10.32 14.49 4.78
C ARG A 151 -9.57 14.54 3.43
N PRO A 152 -8.98 13.44 2.95
CA PRO A 152 -8.25 13.47 1.70
C PRO A 152 -9.18 13.44 0.49
N VAL A 153 -8.69 14.00 -0.62
CA VAL A 153 -9.21 13.70 -1.96
C VAL A 153 -8.45 12.50 -2.51
N ARG A 154 -9.20 11.53 -3.03
CA ARG A 154 -8.68 10.29 -3.63
C ARG A 154 -8.69 10.42 -5.14
N LEU A 155 -7.56 10.15 -5.77
CA LEU A 155 -7.38 10.30 -7.20
C LEU A 155 -6.80 9.00 -7.77
N ASP A 156 -7.56 8.34 -8.64
CA ASP A 156 -7.17 7.09 -9.31
C ASP A 156 -6.63 7.33 -10.73
N SER A 157 -6.95 8.50 -11.31
CA SER A 157 -6.60 8.90 -12.66
C SER A 157 -6.08 10.34 -12.70
N GLU A 158 -5.66 10.78 -13.89
CA GLU A 158 -5.33 12.19 -14.08
C GLU A 158 -6.52 13.12 -13.77
N VAL A 159 -6.21 14.28 -13.19
CA VAL A 159 -7.16 15.34 -12.91
C VAL A 159 -6.60 16.65 -13.45
N ARG A 160 -7.27 17.18 -14.48
CA ARG A 160 -6.90 18.45 -15.11
C ARG A 160 -7.22 19.67 -14.26
N ASP A 161 -8.17 19.56 -13.33
CA ASP A 161 -8.60 20.68 -12.51
C ASP A 161 -9.18 20.17 -11.18
N LEU A 162 -8.52 20.47 -10.07
CA LEU A 162 -8.92 20.07 -8.72
C LEU A 162 -10.11 20.86 -8.17
N ASN A 163 -10.55 21.94 -8.82
CA ASN A 163 -11.81 22.61 -8.48
C ASN A 163 -13.01 21.67 -8.59
N ARG A 164 -12.95 20.67 -9.49
CA ARG A 164 -13.98 19.63 -9.64
C ARG A 164 -14.18 18.78 -8.38
N TYR A 165 -13.19 18.77 -7.50
CA TYR A 165 -13.20 18.07 -6.21
C TYR A 165 -13.29 19.03 -5.01
N GLY A 166 -13.42 20.34 -5.26
CA GLY A 166 -13.39 21.37 -4.22
C GLY A 166 -12.05 21.44 -3.47
N PHE A 167 -10.95 21.12 -4.16
CA PHE A 167 -9.64 20.87 -3.54
C PHE A 167 -8.49 21.66 -4.19
N ASN A 168 -8.80 22.65 -5.03
CA ASN A 168 -7.76 23.51 -5.61
C ASN A 168 -6.98 24.24 -4.52
N ASP A 169 -5.66 24.33 -4.67
CA ASP A 169 -4.78 25.10 -3.77
C ASP A 169 -4.87 24.70 -2.28
N ARG A 170 -5.25 23.46 -2.01
CA ARG A 170 -5.46 22.96 -0.64
C ARG A 170 -4.42 21.96 -0.17
N ALA A 171 -3.79 21.24 -1.08
CA ALA A 171 -2.88 20.16 -0.71
C ALA A 171 -1.70 20.66 0.12
N GLN A 172 -1.46 20.03 1.26
CA GLN A 172 -0.32 20.29 2.15
C GLN A 172 0.48 19.03 2.50
N SER A 173 -0.12 17.86 2.30
CA SER A 173 0.59 16.59 2.31
C SER A 173 -0.02 15.64 1.29
N ILE A 174 0.78 14.68 0.83
CA ILE A 174 0.43 13.79 -0.28
C ILE A 174 0.84 12.37 0.08
N VAL A 175 0.01 11.40 -0.28
CA VAL A 175 0.43 10.00 -0.38
C VAL A 175 0.29 9.57 -1.83
N VAL A 176 1.38 9.09 -2.41
CA VAL A 176 1.38 8.43 -3.72
C VAL A 176 1.46 6.93 -3.46
N ASN A 177 0.37 6.21 -3.67
CA ASN A 177 0.32 4.77 -3.43
C ASN A 177 1.10 4.02 -4.50
N TYR A 178 0.91 4.36 -5.79
CA TYR A 178 1.61 3.70 -6.90
C TYR A 178 1.75 4.58 -8.14
N GLY A 179 2.82 4.31 -8.90
CA GLY A 179 3.19 5.07 -10.09
C GLY A 179 3.97 6.35 -9.78
N ARG A 180 4.39 7.02 -10.84
CA ARG A 180 5.03 8.32 -10.80
C ARG A 180 4.05 9.36 -11.30
N TRP A 181 3.87 10.42 -10.54
CA TRP A 181 2.83 11.43 -10.76
C TRP A 181 3.45 12.81 -10.82
N GLU A 182 2.94 13.62 -11.74
CA GLU A 182 3.27 15.03 -11.87
C GLU A 182 2.17 15.85 -11.22
N PHE A 183 2.57 16.77 -10.33
CA PHE A 183 1.71 17.70 -9.61
C PHE A 183 2.03 19.11 -10.08
N CYS A 184 1.04 19.82 -10.62
CA CYS A 184 1.23 21.12 -11.24
C CYS A 184 0.47 22.21 -10.48
N ALA A 185 1.08 23.39 -10.41
CA ALA A 185 0.52 24.54 -9.70
C ALA A 185 -0.72 25.12 -10.39
N ASP A 186 -0.81 25.00 -11.72
CA ASP A 186 -1.95 25.49 -12.49
C ASP A 186 -2.79 24.32 -13.04
N ALA A 187 -4.03 24.63 -13.42
CA ALA A 187 -4.90 23.69 -14.11
C ALA A 187 -4.33 23.26 -15.48
N ASN A 188 -4.80 22.12 -15.98
CA ASN A 188 -4.42 21.52 -17.25
C ASN A 188 -2.92 21.19 -17.37
N PHE A 189 -2.29 20.81 -16.26
CA PHE A 189 -0.88 20.41 -16.18
C PHE A 189 0.09 21.52 -16.59
N ARG A 190 -0.20 22.75 -16.15
CA ARG A 190 0.57 23.96 -16.47
C ARG A 190 1.23 24.56 -15.24
N GLY A 191 2.04 25.58 -15.48
CA GLY A 191 2.78 26.28 -14.44
C GLY A 191 3.97 25.47 -13.97
N ARG A 192 4.30 25.61 -12.69
CA ARG A 192 5.39 24.85 -12.09
C ARG A 192 4.88 23.45 -11.70
N CYS A 193 5.56 22.43 -12.19
CA CYS A 193 5.23 21.04 -11.92
C CYS A 193 6.38 20.33 -11.19
N GLU A 194 6.06 19.39 -10.31
CA GLU A 194 7.05 18.46 -9.74
C GLU A 194 6.56 17.02 -9.87
N VAL A 195 7.51 16.13 -10.08
CA VAL A 195 7.25 14.70 -10.27
C VAL A 195 7.60 13.95 -8.99
N MET A 196 6.65 13.19 -8.47
CA MET A 196 6.79 12.39 -7.25
C MET A 196 6.54 10.92 -7.54
N GLY A 197 7.34 10.07 -6.90
CA GLY A 197 7.16 8.62 -6.93
C GLY A 197 6.28 8.13 -5.77
N PRO A 198 6.13 6.81 -5.64
CA PRO A 198 5.43 6.23 -4.50
C PRO A 198 6.07 6.64 -3.16
N GLY A 199 5.25 7.03 -2.20
CA GLY A 199 5.72 7.49 -0.90
C GLY A 199 4.73 8.39 -0.17
N SER A 200 5.09 8.75 1.06
CA SER A 200 4.33 9.68 1.91
C SER A 200 5.11 10.99 2.08
N TYR A 201 4.50 12.09 1.67
CA TYR A 201 5.04 13.44 1.69
C TYR A 201 4.29 14.25 2.75
N GLY A 202 4.73 14.14 4.01
CA GLY A 202 4.01 14.70 5.17
C GLY A 202 4.03 16.22 5.28
N ARG A 203 4.87 16.92 4.52
CA ARG A 203 4.82 18.38 4.40
C ARG A 203 5.31 18.77 3.03
N LEU A 204 4.42 19.36 2.23
CA LEU A 204 4.82 19.99 0.98
C LEU A 204 5.62 21.25 1.28
N GLN A 205 6.61 21.51 0.45
CA GLN A 205 7.49 22.67 0.57
C GLN A 205 7.54 23.41 -0.77
N GLY A 206 7.97 24.67 -0.72
CA GLY A 206 8.17 25.47 -1.91
C GLY A 206 6.87 25.66 -2.69
N ASN A 207 6.86 25.27 -3.96
CA ASN A 207 5.81 25.65 -4.90
C ASN A 207 4.59 24.73 -4.92
N LEU A 208 4.56 23.68 -4.10
CA LEU A 208 3.44 22.75 -4.03
C LEU A 208 2.58 22.90 -2.77
N ASP A 209 3.09 23.51 -1.70
CA ASP A 209 2.27 23.77 -0.49
C ASP A 209 1.13 24.72 -0.84
N ARG A 210 -0.10 24.22 -0.72
CA ARG A 210 -1.35 24.96 -1.02
C ARG A 210 -1.39 25.56 -2.43
N ARG A 211 -0.83 24.86 -3.42
CA ARG A 211 -0.78 25.36 -4.79
C ARG A 211 -1.13 24.35 -5.85
N ILE A 212 -1.33 23.09 -5.50
CA ILE A 212 -1.61 22.05 -6.50
C ILE A 212 -3.02 22.26 -7.08
N SER A 213 -3.07 22.36 -8.41
CA SER A 213 -4.32 22.55 -9.18
C SER A 213 -4.58 21.43 -10.20
N SER A 214 -3.57 20.67 -10.62
CA SER A 214 -3.75 19.51 -11.50
C SER A 214 -2.72 18.41 -11.25
N VAL A 215 -3.09 17.16 -11.56
CA VAL A 215 -2.23 15.99 -11.37
C VAL A 215 -2.37 14.99 -12.53
N ARG A 216 -1.26 14.39 -12.97
CA ARG A 216 -1.31 13.31 -13.97
C ARG A 216 -0.25 12.25 -13.73
N ARG A 217 -0.51 11.04 -14.22
CA ARG A 217 0.49 9.98 -14.22
C ARG A 217 1.54 10.26 -15.29
N VAL A 218 2.80 10.15 -14.91
CA VAL A 218 3.95 10.16 -15.83
C VAL A 218 4.19 8.73 -16.29
N ARG A 219 4.26 8.52 -17.61
CA ARG A 219 4.58 7.22 -18.21
C ARG A 219 6.08 7.00 -18.24
#